data_AF-A0A6L8F2W1-F1
#
_entry.id   AF-A0A6L8F2W1-F1
#
_cell.length_a   1.000
_cell.length_b   1.000
_cell.length_c   1.000
_cell.angle_alpha   90.00
_cell.angle_beta   90.00
_cell.angle_gamma   90.00
#
_symmetry.space_group_name_H-M   'P 1'
#
loop_
_entity.id
_entity.type
_entity.pdbx_description
1 polymer ?
#
loop_
_entity_poly.entity_id
_entity_poly.type
_entity_poly.pdbx_seq_one_letter_code
_entity_poly.pdbx_strand_id
1 'polypeptide(L)'
;MKSKLTFSSFFYLTSILSLLLCFGCGDTEDDQEAPPPTNNTLLDEPNEQSLQLAEQQRWLTDADWKKLKDAEQWLHLTVEDWVNLKERDWEKLKGKDWIRLTNREIREFMNLEIPRRWVAETKDEALREKFSIAARFQKLGNIPQLRYEVEFRRKWKQEAKDGFVTVTPEFAKYRVGDSAATYFLVPTEAHRQLLEDDIKQLKSIVAQEKRRFMEQLRIEDPEAWIKDMRTFLIDKHGDIPEVDTIVNFLRKLELNLPRTDEECFAYLRVYSALYLFGSHTALIYESYAWLEASDQLRHIIGDPPKQTNHLEKYRAARAAGLSFYNIKWGDD
;
A
#
# COMPACT_ATOMS: atom_id res chain seq x y z
N MET A 1 16.28 -22.65 -47.18
CA MET A 1 15.27 -21.82 -46.51
C MET A 1 14.14 -22.72 -46.01
N LYS A 2 14.10 -23.01 -44.70
CA LYS A 2 13.02 -23.74 -44.02
C LYS A 2 12.76 -23.04 -42.69
N SER A 3 11.53 -22.61 -42.47
CA SER A 3 11.06 -21.99 -41.23
C SER A 3 10.93 -23.04 -40.13
N LYS A 4 11.32 -22.67 -38.91
CA LYS A 4 10.92 -23.36 -37.68
C LYS A 4 10.11 -22.37 -36.84
N LEU A 5 8.79 -22.50 -36.92
CA LEU A 5 7.86 -21.88 -35.98
C LEU A 5 7.98 -22.63 -34.64
N THR A 6 8.30 -21.92 -33.57
CA THR A 6 8.45 -22.47 -32.22
C THR A 6 7.10 -22.60 -31.53
N PHE A 7 6.81 -23.81 -31.08
CA PHE A 7 5.56 -24.33 -30.49
C PHE A 7 5.25 -23.81 -29.07
N SER A 8 5.90 -22.71 -28.62
CA SER A 8 5.88 -22.29 -27.20
C SER A 8 4.76 -21.30 -26.85
N SER A 9 4.13 -20.66 -27.83
CA SER A 9 3.07 -19.66 -27.57
C SER A 9 1.69 -20.25 -27.38
N PHE A 10 1.48 -21.54 -27.66
CA PHE A 10 0.16 -22.17 -27.57
C PHE A 10 -0.29 -22.53 -26.15
N PHE A 11 0.64 -22.72 -25.19
CA PHE A 11 0.28 -23.08 -23.82
C PHE A 11 -0.13 -21.89 -22.93
N TYR A 12 0.33 -20.67 -23.25
CA TYR A 12 -0.04 -19.47 -22.50
C TYR A 12 -1.44 -18.94 -22.87
N LEU A 13 -1.89 -19.17 -24.11
CA LEU A 13 -3.20 -18.69 -24.58
C LEU A 13 -4.38 -19.52 -24.04
N THR A 14 -4.19 -20.82 -23.77
CA THR A 14 -5.25 -21.67 -23.23
C THR A 14 -5.54 -21.42 -21.75
N SER A 15 -4.56 -20.94 -20.98
CA SER A 15 -4.76 -20.65 -19.55
C SER A 15 -5.49 -19.32 -19.30
N ILE A 16 -5.37 -18.36 -20.23
CA ILE A 16 -6.03 -17.05 -20.12
C ILE A 16 -7.49 -17.13 -20.63
N LEU A 17 -7.79 -17.96 -21.63
CA LEU A 17 -9.16 -18.16 -22.10
C LEU A 17 -10.06 -18.89 -21.08
N SER A 18 -9.48 -19.72 -20.21
CA SER A 18 -10.25 -20.48 -19.20
C SER A 18 -10.75 -19.61 -18.04
N LEU A 19 -10.15 -18.45 -17.80
CA LEU A 19 -10.59 -17.47 -16.79
C LEU A 19 -11.69 -16.51 -17.31
N LEU A 20 -11.87 -16.43 -18.63
CA LEU A 20 -12.83 -15.54 -19.29
C LEU A 20 -14.19 -16.20 -19.59
N LEU A 21 -14.33 -17.50 -19.39
CA LEU A 21 -15.58 -18.25 -19.62
C LEU A 21 -16.39 -18.57 -18.35
N CYS A 22 -15.97 -18.08 -17.17
CA CYS A 22 -16.73 -18.26 -15.92
C CYS A 22 -17.70 -17.10 -15.59
N PHE A 23 -17.77 -16.06 -16.43
CA PHE A 23 -18.73 -14.96 -16.29
C PHE A 23 -19.57 -14.83 -17.56
N GLY A 24 -20.56 -15.71 -17.72
CA GLY A 24 -21.47 -15.66 -18.85
C GLY A 24 -22.69 -16.57 -18.70
N CYS A 25 -23.80 -15.94 -18.33
CA CYS A 25 -25.21 -16.31 -18.60
C CYS A 25 -25.95 -17.31 -17.69
N GLY A 26 -27.16 -16.84 -17.33
CA GLY A 26 -28.35 -17.62 -16.98
C GLY A 26 -29.00 -17.10 -15.70
N ASP A 27 -30.27 -16.72 -15.63
CA ASP A 27 -31.34 -16.40 -16.59
C ASP A 27 -32.43 -15.69 -15.75
N THR A 28 -33.27 -14.90 -16.41
CA THR A 28 -34.47 -14.24 -15.87
C THR A 28 -35.70 -15.18 -15.86
N GLU A 29 -36.72 -14.78 -15.08
CA GLU A 29 -38.08 -15.38 -14.88
C GLU A 29 -38.13 -16.41 -13.72
N ASP A 30 -39.07 -16.42 -12.75
CA ASP A 30 -40.43 -15.90 -12.64
C ASP A 30 -40.88 -15.81 -11.15
N ASP A 31 -41.96 -15.06 -10.91
CA ASP A 31 -42.62 -14.78 -9.62
C ASP A 31 -43.08 -16.00 -8.80
N GLN A 32 -42.91 -15.95 -7.47
CA GLN A 32 -43.82 -16.61 -6.52
C GLN A 32 -43.80 -15.96 -5.12
N GLU A 33 -44.96 -15.42 -4.72
CA GLU A 33 -45.31 -14.95 -3.37
C GLU A 33 -45.38 -16.10 -2.33
N ALA A 34 -44.80 -15.87 -1.14
CA ALA A 34 -45.25 -16.24 0.23
C ALA A 34 -44.07 -16.62 1.17
N PRO A 35 -44.25 -16.67 2.50
CA PRO A 35 -44.62 -15.63 3.48
C PRO A 35 -43.39 -15.29 4.39
N PRO A 36 -43.46 -14.36 5.37
CA PRO A 36 -42.24 -13.83 6.00
C PRO A 36 -41.66 -14.83 7.01
N PRO A 37 -40.34 -15.15 6.96
CA PRO A 37 -39.71 -15.85 8.07
C PRO A 37 -39.17 -14.83 9.08
N THR A 38 -39.85 -14.87 10.22
CA THR A 38 -39.36 -14.60 11.57
C THR A 38 -37.84 -14.56 11.74
N ASN A 39 -37.38 -13.47 12.35
CA ASN A 39 -36.05 -13.26 12.91
C ASN A 39 -35.54 -14.51 13.65
N ASN A 40 -34.48 -15.12 13.12
CA ASN A 40 -33.55 -15.89 13.92
C ASN A 40 -32.16 -15.29 13.70
N THR A 41 -31.67 -14.65 14.77
CA THR A 41 -30.31 -14.15 14.94
C THR A 41 -29.34 -15.33 14.82
N LEU A 42 -28.90 -15.61 13.60
CA LEU A 42 -27.68 -16.36 13.34
C LEU A 42 -26.55 -15.35 13.47
N LEU A 43 -25.62 -15.59 14.40
CA LEU A 43 -24.36 -14.85 14.46
C LEU A 43 -23.60 -15.17 13.16
N ASP A 44 -23.76 -14.32 12.16
CA ASP A 44 -22.94 -14.37 10.94
C ASP A 44 -21.47 -14.27 11.38
N GLU A 45 -20.69 -15.29 11.04
CA GLU A 45 -19.25 -15.18 11.06
C GLU A 45 -18.86 -13.95 10.23
N PRO A 46 -17.93 -13.11 10.71
CA PRO A 46 -17.58 -11.90 9.98
C PRO A 46 -17.06 -12.29 8.59
N ASN A 47 -17.81 -11.90 7.56
CA ASN A 47 -17.44 -11.93 6.15
C ASN A 47 -15.99 -11.44 5.97
N GLU A 48 -15.21 -12.06 5.08
CA GLU A 48 -13.82 -11.68 4.74
C GLU A 48 -13.65 -10.17 4.47
N GLN A 49 -14.65 -9.50 3.89
CA GLN A 49 -14.67 -8.03 3.73
C GLN A 49 -14.74 -7.28 5.05
N SER A 50 -15.50 -7.77 6.04
CA SER A 50 -15.56 -7.18 7.38
C SER A 50 -14.29 -7.45 8.19
N LEU A 51 -13.61 -8.57 7.97
CA LEU A 51 -12.28 -8.85 8.54
C LEU A 51 -11.20 -7.97 7.88
N GLN A 52 -11.21 -7.81 6.56
CA GLN A 52 -10.32 -6.87 5.87
C GLN A 52 -10.56 -5.43 6.33
N LEU A 53 -11.82 -5.00 6.47
CA LEU A 53 -12.15 -3.68 7.00
C LEU A 53 -11.68 -3.52 8.45
N ALA A 54 -11.81 -4.55 9.30
CA ALA A 54 -11.36 -4.54 10.69
C ALA A 54 -9.83 -4.53 10.83
N GLU A 55 -9.08 -5.25 10.00
CA GLU A 55 -7.61 -5.16 9.94
C GLU A 55 -7.16 -3.80 9.39
N GLN A 56 -7.93 -3.23 8.46
CA GLN A 56 -7.74 -1.89 7.93
C GLN A 56 -8.06 -0.78 8.95
N GLN A 57 -8.79 -1.11 10.02
CA GLN A 57 -9.27 -0.23 11.07
C GLN A 57 -8.44 -0.29 12.36
N ARG A 58 -7.43 -1.15 12.43
CA ARG A 58 -6.57 -1.19 13.60
C ARG A 58 -5.74 0.09 13.66
N TRP A 59 -5.75 0.73 14.82
CA TRP A 59 -4.86 1.84 15.14
C TRP A 59 -3.40 1.37 14.99
N LEU A 60 -2.62 2.13 14.23
CA LEU A 60 -1.21 1.89 14.03
C LEU A 60 -0.48 2.06 15.36
N THR A 61 0.46 1.15 15.60
CA THR A 61 1.30 1.18 16.81
C THR A 61 2.60 1.93 16.53
N ASP A 62 3.36 2.30 17.58
CA ASP A 62 4.72 2.84 17.45
C ASP A 62 5.63 1.92 16.60
N ALA A 63 5.40 0.62 16.67
CA ALA A 63 6.13 -0.36 15.86
C ALA A 63 5.78 -0.22 14.37
N ASP A 64 4.51 0.00 14.04
CA ASP A 64 4.07 0.20 12.66
C ASP A 64 4.59 1.51 12.09
N TRP A 65 4.60 2.59 12.90
CA TRP A 65 5.22 3.85 12.52
C TRP A 65 6.72 3.70 12.22
N LYS A 66 7.43 2.97 13.06
CA LYS A 66 8.85 2.69 12.85
C LYS A 66 9.08 1.92 11.55
N LYS A 67 8.26 0.92 11.25
CA LYS A 67 8.31 0.16 10.00
C LYS A 67 8.01 1.02 8.77
N LEU A 68 7.03 1.92 8.89
CA LEU A 68 6.70 2.88 7.85
C LEU A 68 7.86 3.82 7.56
N LYS A 69 8.49 4.38 8.61
CA LYS A 69 9.67 5.25 8.49
C LYS A 69 10.87 4.52 7.91
N ASP A 70 11.09 3.27 8.31
CA ASP A 70 12.12 2.42 7.74
C ASP A 70 11.87 2.18 6.25
N ALA A 71 10.65 1.83 5.84
CA ALA A 71 10.30 1.65 4.42
C ALA A 71 10.42 2.94 3.60
N GLU A 72 10.01 4.08 4.17
CA GLU A 72 10.14 5.40 3.55
C GLU A 72 11.60 5.76 3.23
N GLN A 73 12.54 5.37 4.10
CA GLN A 73 13.98 5.59 3.85
C GLN A 73 14.48 4.91 2.59
N TRP A 74 13.79 3.94 2.00
CA TRP A 74 14.23 3.29 0.75
C TRP A 74 13.65 3.92 -0.51
N LEU A 75 12.68 4.83 -0.38
CA LEU A 75 11.98 5.44 -1.51
C LEU A 75 12.80 6.45 -2.31
N HIS A 76 13.91 6.92 -1.77
CA HIS A 76 14.81 7.86 -2.45
C HIS A 76 15.75 7.18 -3.44
N LEU A 77 15.85 5.85 -3.41
CA LEU A 77 16.74 5.08 -4.28
C LEU A 77 16.16 4.93 -5.69
N THR A 78 17.02 5.08 -6.69
CA THR A 78 16.73 4.77 -8.10
C THR A 78 16.85 3.26 -8.36
N VAL A 79 16.41 2.80 -9.53
CA VAL A 79 16.60 1.42 -9.99
C VAL A 79 18.09 1.03 -9.94
N GLU A 80 18.96 1.92 -10.40
CA GLU A 80 20.40 1.72 -10.42
C GLU A 80 20.97 1.62 -9.00
N ASP A 81 20.48 2.42 -8.04
CA ASP A 81 20.93 2.35 -6.65
C ASP A 81 20.56 1.01 -6.00
N TRP A 82 19.33 0.53 -6.24
CA TRP A 82 18.85 -0.77 -5.74
C TRP A 82 19.70 -1.95 -6.24
N VAL A 83 20.10 -1.93 -7.51
CA VAL A 83 20.95 -2.98 -8.10
C VAL A 83 22.37 -2.94 -7.53
N ASN A 84 22.87 -1.76 -7.16
CA ASN A 84 24.22 -1.54 -6.67
C ASN A 84 24.34 -1.50 -5.13
N LEU A 85 23.35 -2.00 -4.40
CA LEU A 85 23.40 -2.10 -2.94
C LEU A 85 24.60 -2.93 -2.47
N LYS A 86 25.26 -2.44 -1.41
CA LYS A 86 26.37 -3.14 -0.77
C LYS A 86 25.84 -4.28 0.10
N GLU A 87 26.68 -5.26 0.40
CA GLU A 87 26.31 -6.41 1.24
C GLU A 87 25.63 -6.02 2.57
N ARG A 88 26.17 -4.99 3.25
CA ARG A 88 25.58 -4.46 4.50
C ARG A 88 24.16 -3.92 4.32
N ASP A 89 23.83 -3.40 3.14
CA ASP A 89 22.52 -2.79 2.87
C ASP A 89 21.49 -3.88 2.55
N TRP A 90 21.89 -4.97 1.88
CA TRP A 90 21.09 -6.19 1.76
C TRP A 90 20.73 -6.80 3.12
N GLU A 91 21.64 -6.76 4.10
CA GLU A 91 21.34 -7.27 5.45
C GLU A 91 20.37 -6.36 6.22
N LYS A 92 20.41 -5.03 6.01
CA LYS A 92 19.47 -4.06 6.61
C LYS A 92 18.06 -4.18 6.05
N LEU A 93 17.94 -4.59 4.78
CA LEU A 93 16.64 -4.81 4.16
C LEU A 93 15.84 -5.92 4.84
N LYS A 94 16.49 -6.83 5.58
CA LYS A 94 15.87 -8.01 6.15
C LYS A 94 15.39 -7.73 7.58
N GLY A 95 14.16 -8.17 7.87
CA GLY A 95 13.59 -8.14 9.22
C GLY A 95 14.35 -9.04 10.20
N LYS A 96 14.06 -8.86 11.50
CA LYS A 96 14.63 -9.68 12.58
C LYS A 96 14.14 -11.12 12.56
N ASP A 97 12.98 -11.34 11.98
CA ASP A 97 12.24 -12.60 11.92
C ASP A 97 12.50 -13.42 10.66
N TRP A 98 13.41 -12.96 9.79
CA TRP A 98 13.83 -13.69 8.61
C TRP A 98 14.65 -14.94 8.97
N ILE A 99 14.33 -16.08 8.35
CA ILE A 99 15.19 -17.26 8.39
C ILE A 99 16.40 -17.05 7.47
N ARG A 100 17.53 -16.66 8.07
CA ARG A 100 18.81 -16.46 7.37
C ARG A 100 19.41 -17.80 6.90
N LEU A 101 20.10 -17.78 5.77
CA LEU A 101 20.93 -18.89 5.33
C LEU A 101 22.20 -18.97 6.19
N THR A 102 22.49 -20.16 6.72
CA THR A 102 23.76 -20.40 7.39
C THR A 102 24.89 -20.66 6.40
N ASN A 103 26.13 -20.36 6.79
CA ASN A 103 27.31 -20.73 5.99
C ASN A 103 27.40 -22.24 5.75
N ARG A 104 26.83 -23.07 6.65
CA ARG A 104 26.75 -24.52 6.47
C ARG A 104 25.79 -24.88 5.34
N GLU A 105 24.56 -24.38 5.36
CA GLU A 105 23.58 -24.62 4.29
C GLU A 105 24.11 -24.18 2.92
N ILE A 106 24.80 -23.04 2.86
CA ILE A 106 25.38 -22.55 1.61
C ILE A 106 26.44 -23.54 1.09
N ARG A 107 27.33 -24.05 1.96
CA ARG A 107 28.29 -25.09 1.56
C ARG A 107 27.60 -26.37 1.11
N GLU A 108 26.51 -26.75 1.75
CA GLU A 108 25.70 -27.90 1.32
C GLU A 108 25.14 -27.68 -0.08
N PHE A 109 24.57 -26.51 -0.38
CA PHE A 109 24.08 -26.17 -1.72
C PHE A 109 25.19 -26.19 -2.77
N MET A 110 26.35 -25.61 -2.46
CA MET A 110 27.50 -25.58 -3.37
C MET A 110 28.04 -26.98 -3.70
N ASN A 111 27.90 -27.95 -2.81
CA ASN A 111 28.43 -29.31 -2.97
C ASN A 111 27.36 -30.37 -3.30
N LEU A 112 26.08 -29.97 -3.37
CA LEU A 112 24.98 -30.90 -3.62
C LEU A 112 25.08 -31.49 -5.03
N GLU A 113 25.06 -32.82 -5.15
CA GLU A 113 24.97 -33.46 -6.46
C GLU A 113 23.57 -33.25 -7.06
N ILE A 114 23.52 -32.64 -8.25
CA ILE A 114 22.28 -32.29 -8.94
C ILE A 114 22.09 -33.22 -10.14
N PRO A 115 21.04 -34.07 -10.18
CA PRO A 115 20.77 -34.94 -11.32
C PRO A 115 20.54 -34.12 -12.60
N ARG A 116 21.08 -34.53 -13.76
CA ARG A 116 21.00 -33.73 -15.01
C ARG A 116 19.58 -33.34 -15.44
N ARG A 117 18.59 -34.17 -15.15
CA ARG A 117 17.18 -33.98 -15.54
C ARG A 117 16.26 -33.75 -14.34
N TRP A 118 16.81 -33.22 -13.23
CA TRP A 118 16.08 -33.00 -11.98
C TRP A 118 14.77 -32.22 -12.15
N VAL A 119 14.73 -31.23 -13.06
CA VAL A 119 13.53 -30.43 -13.34
C VAL A 119 12.35 -31.30 -13.79
N ALA A 120 12.61 -32.33 -14.60
CA ALA A 120 11.56 -33.22 -15.14
C ALA A 120 11.34 -34.48 -14.29
N GLU A 121 12.38 -34.97 -13.62
CA GLU A 121 12.37 -36.29 -12.96
C GLU A 121 12.06 -36.22 -11.46
N THR A 122 12.36 -35.10 -10.80
CA THR A 122 12.12 -34.94 -9.36
C THR A 122 10.65 -34.57 -9.11
N LYS A 123 9.83 -35.51 -8.63
CA LYS A 123 8.42 -35.29 -8.30
C LYS A 123 8.20 -34.55 -6.97
N ASP A 124 9.12 -34.72 -6.03
CA ASP A 124 9.08 -34.06 -4.72
C ASP A 124 9.40 -32.56 -4.89
N GLU A 125 8.45 -31.70 -4.53
CA GLU A 125 8.56 -30.26 -4.75
C GLU A 125 9.63 -29.62 -3.86
N ALA A 126 9.78 -30.08 -2.61
CA ALA A 126 10.80 -29.55 -1.70
C ALA A 126 12.21 -29.92 -2.18
N LEU A 127 12.39 -31.14 -2.68
CA LEU A 127 13.66 -31.59 -3.26
C LEU A 127 13.95 -30.86 -4.58
N ARG A 128 12.94 -30.64 -5.42
CA ARG A 128 13.06 -29.86 -6.65
C ARG A 128 13.48 -28.42 -6.34
N GLU A 129 12.86 -27.78 -5.36
CA GLU A 129 13.26 -26.45 -4.89
C GLU A 129 14.71 -26.46 -4.36
N LYS A 130 15.08 -27.46 -3.56
CA LYS A 130 16.45 -27.63 -3.05
C LYS A 130 17.47 -27.71 -4.19
N PHE A 131 17.19 -28.50 -5.23
CA PHE A 131 18.04 -28.60 -6.42
C PHE A 131 18.10 -27.30 -7.21
N SER A 132 16.98 -26.58 -7.34
CA SER A 132 16.94 -25.25 -7.97
C SER A 132 17.89 -24.27 -7.26
N ILE A 133 17.78 -24.17 -5.94
CA ILE A 133 18.63 -23.29 -5.12
C ILE A 133 20.09 -23.70 -5.24
N ALA A 134 20.39 -25.00 -5.11
CA ALA A 134 21.75 -25.52 -5.26
C ALA A 134 22.36 -25.19 -6.63
N ALA A 135 21.61 -25.39 -7.72
CA ALA A 135 22.07 -25.10 -9.07
C ALA A 135 22.45 -23.62 -9.23
N ARG A 136 21.67 -22.72 -8.63
CA ARG A 136 21.94 -21.28 -8.67
C ARG A 136 23.17 -20.90 -7.87
N PHE A 137 23.33 -21.46 -6.67
CA PHE A 137 24.55 -21.25 -5.87
C PHE A 137 25.79 -21.78 -6.58
N GLN A 138 25.75 -23.00 -7.16
CA GLN A 138 26.88 -23.56 -7.90
C GLN A 138 27.26 -22.73 -9.12
N LYS A 139 26.27 -22.13 -9.81
CA LYS A 139 26.49 -21.31 -11.00
C LYS A 139 26.99 -19.90 -10.68
N LEU A 140 26.40 -19.25 -9.68
CA LEU A 140 26.58 -17.81 -9.41
C LEU A 140 27.48 -17.54 -8.20
N GLY A 141 27.78 -18.57 -7.41
CA GLY A 141 28.50 -18.46 -6.16
C GLY A 141 27.64 -17.90 -5.03
N ASN A 142 28.32 -17.57 -3.94
CA ASN A 142 27.73 -17.04 -2.74
C ASN A 142 27.70 -15.51 -2.77
N ILE A 143 26.67 -14.91 -3.36
CA ILE A 143 26.49 -13.46 -3.48
C ILE A 143 25.27 -12.95 -2.71
N PRO A 144 25.26 -11.68 -2.23
CA PRO A 144 24.19 -11.14 -1.39
C PRO A 144 22.79 -11.21 -2.03
N GLN A 145 22.67 -10.96 -3.32
CA GLN A 145 21.40 -10.96 -4.06
C GLN A 145 20.76 -12.35 -4.06
N LEU A 146 21.55 -13.39 -4.34
CA LEU A 146 21.05 -14.76 -4.32
C LEU A 146 20.66 -15.21 -2.90
N ARG A 147 21.43 -14.80 -1.89
CA ARG A 147 21.04 -15.04 -0.48
C ARG A 147 19.71 -14.37 -0.16
N TYR A 148 19.56 -13.11 -0.55
CA TYR A 148 18.36 -12.32 -0.30
C TYR A 148 17.12 -13.00 -0.90
N GLU A 149 17.15 -13.37 -2.17
CA GLU A 149 16.01 -14.00 -2.84
C GLU A 149 15.62 -15.33 -2.17
N VAL A 150 16.59 -16.16 -1.78
CA VAL A 150 16.31 -17.44 -1.11
C VAL A 150 15.69 -17.22 0.28
N GLU A 151 16.23 -16.28 1.05
CA GLU A 151 15.71 -15.96 2.38
C GLU A 151 14.34 -15.26 2.30
N PHE A 152 14.13 -14.41 1.29
CA PHE A 152 12.85 -13.77 1.02
C PHE A 152 11.78 -14.80 0.67
N ARG A 153 12.08 -15.80 -0.17
CA ARG A 153 11.13 -16.90 -0.45
C ARG A 153 10.76 -17.68 0.81
N ARG A 154 11.71 -17.92 1.73
CA ARG A 154 11.41 -18.54 3.03
C ARG A 154 10.46 -17.65 3.84
N LYS A 155 10.75 -16.34 3.90
CA LYS A 155 9.93 -15.35 4.59
C LYS A 155 8.51 -15.27 4.01
N TRP A 156 8.39 -15.21 2.68
CA TRP A 156 7.11 -15.23 1.97
C TRP A 156 6.28 -16.45 2.36
N LYS A 157 6.87 -17.65 2.34
CA LYS A 157 6.18 -18.90 2.73
C LYS A 157 5.71 -18.90 4.18
N GLN A 158 6.43 -18.24 5.09
CA GLN A 158 6.01 -18.11 6.49
C GLN A 158 4.85 -17.14 6.67
N GLU A 159 4.80 -16.07 5.87
CA GLU A 159 3.76 -15.05 5.97
C GLU A 159 2.50 -15.36 5.16
N ALA A 160 2.63 -16.18 4.12
CA ALA A 160 1.51 -16.63 3.30
C ALA A 160 0.62 -17.59 4.09
N LYS A 161 -0.32 -17.03 4.87
CA LYS A 161 -1.41 -17.78 5.50
C LYS A 161 -2.51 -17.98 4.45
N ASP A 162 -2.90 -19.23 4.23
CA ASP A 162 -3.96 -19.61 3.28
C ASP A 162 -3.76 -19.05 1.85
N GLY A 163 -2.49 -18.82 1.47
CA GLY A 163 -2.12 -18.30 0.16
C GLY A 163 -2.11 -16.78 0.03
N PHE A 164 -2.48 -16.03 1.07
CA PHE A 164 -2.51 -14.57 1.05
C PHE A 164 -1.43 -13.95 1.96
N VAL A 165 -0.87 -12.84 1.53
CA VAL A 165 0.06 -12.04 2.34
C VAL A 165 -0.47 -10.61 2.44
N THR A 166 -0.62 -10.13 3.67
CA THR A 166 -0.97 -8.72 3.93
C THR A 166 0.20 -7.84 3.50
N VAL A 167 -0.02 -6.98 2.51
CA VAL A 167 1.03 -6.12 1.95
C VAL A 167 1.22 -4.89 2.82
N THR A 168 2.02 -5.04 3.87
CA THR A 168 2.48 -3.93 4.72
C THR A 168 3.59 -3.12 4.03
N PRO A 169 3.91 -1.88 4.48
CA PRO A 169 5.06 -1.14 3.97
C PRO A 169 6.38 -1.91 4.07
N GLU A 170 6.57 -2.63 5.18
CA GLU A 170 7.74 -3.45 5.42
C GLU A 170 7.83 -4.61 4.42
N PHE A 171 6.71 -5.28 4.14
CA PHE A 171 6.68 -6.37 3.18
C PHE A 171 6.85 -5.88 1.73
N ALA A 172 6.23 -4.75 1.37
CA ALA A 172 6.44 -4.12 0.07
C ALA A 172 7.91 -3.74 -0.14
N LYS A 173 8.60 -3.25 0.89
CA LYS A 173 10.05 -3.01 0.86
C LYS A 173 10.82 -4.31 0.58
N TYR A 174 10.42 -5.43 1.19
CA TYR A 174 11.06 -6.72 0.93
C TYR A 174 10.90 -7.17 -0.52
N ARG A 175 9.71 -6.98 -1.11
CA ARG A 175 9.45 -7.25 -2.53
C ARG A 175 10.33 -6.43 -3.46
N VAL A 176 10.51 -5.14 -3.19
CA VAL A 176 11.44 -4.30 -3.97
C VAL A 176 12.85 -4.86 -3.92
N GLY A 177 13.33 -5.29 -2.74
CA GLY A 177 14.62 -5.96 -2.60
C GLY A 177 14.72 -7.25 -3.43
N ASP A 178 13.66 -8.06 -3.45
CA ASP A 178 13.61 -9.32 -4.22
C ASP A 178 13.63 -9.08 -5.73
N SER A 179 12.86 -8.10 -6.20
CA SER A 179 12.85 -7.67 -7.60
C SER A 179 14.21 -7.07 -8.02
N ALA A 180 14.86 -6.32 -7.14
CA ALA A 180 16.22 -5.82 -7.37
C ALA A 180 17.25 -6.96 -7.45
N ALA A 181 17.17 -7.93 -6.55
CA ALA A 181 18.02 -9.13 -6.60
C ALA A 181 17.77 -9.92 -7.89
N THR A 182 16.51 -10.11 -8.28
CA THR A 182 16.13 -10.83 -9.50
C THR A 182 16.64 -10.14 -10.76
N TYR A 183 16.48 -8.82 -10.84
CA TYR A 183 16.99 -8.03 -11.95
C TYR A 183 18.52 -8.08 -12.03
N PHE A 184 19.22 -8.01 -10.88
CA PHE A 184 20.68 -8.17 -10.84
C PHE A 184 21.12 -9.54 -11.39
N LEU A 185 20.45 -10.63 -10.96
CA LEU A 185 20.82 -11.99 -11.33
C LEU A 185 20.48 -12.32 -12.79
N VAL A 186 19.43 -11.69 -13.32
CA VAL A 186 18.92 -11.89 -14.69
C VAL A 186 18.47 -10.54 -15.27
N PRO A 187 19.38 -9.74 -15.85
CA PRO A 187 19.10 -8.36 -16.26
C PRO A 187 18.31 -8.32 -17.58
N THR A 188 17.00 -8.54 -17.49
CA THR A 188 16.06 -8.42 -18.60
C THR A 188 15.16 -7.21 -18.40
N GLU A 189 14.63 -6.66 -19.49
CA GLU A 189 13.69 -5.54 -19.44
C GLU A 189 12.44 -5.88 -18.62
N ALA A 190 11.95 -7.12 -18.69
CA ALA A 190 10.81 -7.56 -17.89
C ALA A 190 11.10 -7.50 -16.37
N HIS A 191 12.31 -7.90 -15.93
CA HIS A 191 12.69 -7.78 -14.52
C HIS A 191 12.97 -6.33 -14.09
N ARG A 192 13.45 -5.49 -15.01
CA ARG A 192 13.59 -4.04 -14.76
C ARG A 192 12.22 -3.40 -14.50
N GLN A 193 11.24 -3.68 -15.36
CA GLN A 193 9.87 -3.19 -15.22
C GLN A 193 9.21 -3.69 -13.92
N LEU A 194 9.40 -4.97 -13.57
CA LEU A 194 8.91 -5.52 -12.30
C LEU A 194 9.46 -4.75 -11.09
N LEU A 195 10.75 -4.41 -11.09
CA LEU A 195 11.36 -3.60 -10.04
C LEU A 195 10.78 -2.18 -9.99
N GLU A 196 10.60 -1.53 -11.15
CA GLU A 196 9.98 -0.20 -11.23
C GLU A 196 8.53 -0.22 -10.69
N ASP A 197 7.76 -1.24 -11.03
CA ASP A 197 6.39 -1.44 -10.57
C ASP A 197 6.33 -1.68 -9.05
N ASP A 198 7.22 -2.51 -8.51
CA ASP A 198 7.30 -2.76 -7.06
C ASP A 198 7.72 -1.48 -6.29
N ILE A 199 8.64 -0.67 -6.83
CA ILE A 199 9.00 0.64 -6.26
C ILE A 199 7.79 1.57 -6.23
N LYS A 200 7.02 1.62 -7.34
CA LYS A 200 5.80 2.42 -7.43
C LYS A 200 4.74 1.92 -6.44
N GLN A 201 4.59 0.61 -6.29
CA GLN A 201 3.67 0.02 -5.33
C GLN A 201 4.08 0.37 -3.88
N LEU A 202 5.36 0.26 -3.54
CA LEU A 202 5.89 0.67 -2.24
C LEU A 202 5.61 2.15 -1.95
N LYS A 203 5.83 3.05 -2.93
CA LYS A 203 5.49 4.48 -2.79
C LYS A 203 4.02 4.68 -2.46
N SER A 204 3.13 3.99 -3.18
CA SER A 204 1.69 4.06 -2.95
C SER A 204 1.30 3.58 -1.55
N ILE A 205 1.83 2.44 -1.11
CA ILE A 205 1.54 1.84 0.20
C ILE A 205 2.05 2.74 1.33
N VAL A 206 3.30 3.23 1.24
CA VAL A 206 3.86 4.16 2.22
C VAL A 206 3.01 5.43 2.30
N ALA A 207 2.60 5.99 1.16
CA ALA A 207 1.73 7.17 1.16
C ALA A 207 0.35 6.90 1.79
N GLN A 208 -0.21 5.72 1.56
CA GLN A 208 -1.48 5.31 2.17
C GLN A 208 -1.37 5.14 3.69
N GLU A 209 -0.34 4.44 4.17
CA GLU A 209 -0.11 4.21 5.59
C GLU A 209 0.23 5.52 6.33
N LYS A 210 0.99 6.43 5.70
CA LYS A 210 1.19 7.78 6.24
C LYS A 210 -0.13 8.52 6.46
N ARG A 211 -1.07 8.41 5.51
CA ARG A 211 -2.40 9.05 5.67
C ARG A 211 -3.18 8.44 6.83
N ARG A 212 -3.11 7.12 7.02
CA ARG A 212 -3.73 6.45 8.18
C ARG A 212 -3.12 6.90 9.50
N PHE A 213 -1.79 6.99 9.56
CA PHE A 213 -1.09 7.44 10.75
C PHE A 213 -1.42 8.90 11.10
N MET A 214 -1.42 9.78 10.10
CA MET A 214 -1.86 11.17 10.30
C MET A 214 -3.30 11.21 10.83
N GLU A 215 -4.20 10.34 10.36
CA GLU A 215 -5.57 10.37 10.88
C GLU A 215 -5.66 9.98 12.35
N GLN A 216 -4.95 8.94 12.74
CA GLN A 216 -4.90 8.53 14.13
C GLN A 216 -4.31 9.65 15.01
N LEU A 217 -3.22 10.26 14.55
CA LEU A 217 -2.58 11.37 15.27
C LEU A 217 -3.52 12.57 15.43
N ARG A 218 -4.35 12.87 14.42
CA ARG A 218 -5.37 13.94 14.53
C ARG A 218 -6.34 13.70 15.68
N ILE A 219 -6.69 12.45 15.95
CA ILE A 219 -7.63 12.06 17.01
C ILE A 219 -6.93 12.02 18.37
N GLU A 220 -5.71 11.48 18.45
CA GLU A 220 -4.97 11.27 19.70
C GLU A 220 -4.24 12.53 20.20
N ASP A 221 -3.56 13.24 19.30
CA ASP A 221 -2.74 14.41 19.58
C ASP A 221 -2.83 15.43 18.42
N PRO A 222 -3.87 16.28 18.42
CA PRO A 222 -4.09 17.24 17.35
C PRO A 222 -2.93 18.23 17.15
N GLU A 223 -2.17 18.59 18.20
CA GLU A 223 -1.01 19.50 18.05
C GLU A 223 0.15 18.80 17.33
N ALA A 224 0.42 17.53 17.65
CA ALA A 224 1.40 16.74 16.89
C ALA A 224 0.96 16.55 15.43
N TRP A 225 -0.33 16.30 15.20
CA TRP A 225 -0.88 16.22 13.85
C TRP A 225 -0.69 17.50 13.06
N ILE A 226 -0.93 18.67 13.66
CA ILE A 226 -0.70 19.97 13.01
C ILE A 226 0.76 20.16 12.58
N LYS A 227 1.71 19.74 13.42
CA LYS A 227 3.14 19.79 13.09
C LYS A 227 3.48 18.87 11.91
N ASP A 228 2.92 17.68 11.88
CA ASP A 228 3.11 16.73 10.78
C ASP A 228 2.45 17.22 9.49
N MET A 229 1.25 17.81 9.59
CA MET A 229 0.56 18.46 8.47
C MET A 229 1.37 19.63 7.90
N ARG A 230 2.00 20.46 8.74
CA ARG A 230 2.91 21.51 8.27
C ARG A 230 4.05 20.91 7.46
N THR A 231 4.68 19.86 7.98
CA THR A 231 5.78 19.16 7.28
C THR A 231 5.32 18.59 5.94
N PHE A 232 4.14 17.98 5.91
CA PHE A 232 3.53 17.45 4.68
C PHE A 232 3.25 18.56 3.65
N LEU A 233 2.70 19.69 4.08
CA LEU A 233 2.40 20.82 3.18
C LEU A 233 3.67 21.49 2.66
N ILE A 234 4.74 21.57 3.46
CA ILE A 234 6.05 22.04 3.01
C ILE A 234 6.65 21.13 1.96
N ASP A 235 6.57 19.81 2.16
CA ASP A 235 7.05 18.85 1.15
C ASP A 235 6.29 18.99 -0.18
N LYS A 236 4.98 19.27 -0.11
CA LYS A 236 4.10 19.40 -1.27
C LYS A 236 4.25 20.74 -2.00
N HIS A 237 4.36 21.85 -1.26
CA HIS A 237 4.23 23.21 -1.80
C HIS A 237 5.46 24.10 -1.56
N GLY A 238 6.44 23.62 -0.81
CA GLY A 238 7.57 24.40 -0.31
C GLY A 238 7.27 25.13 1.01
N ASP A 239 8.32 25.65 1.65
CA ASP A 239 8.22 26.47 2.86
C ASP A 239 7.87 27.92 2.50
N ILE A 240 6.59 28.15 2.22
CA ILE A 240 6.02 29.44 1.81
C ILE A 240 4.96 29.93 2.81
N PRO A 241 4.72 31.26 2.93
CA PRO A 241 3.76 31.82 3.89
C PRO A 241 2.32 31.28 3.77
N GLU A 242 1.93 30.85 2.57
CA GLU A 242 0.67 30.19 2.27
C GLU A 242 0.48 28.90 3.08
N VAL A 243 1.56 28.12 3.26
CA VAL A 243 1.50 26.90 4.08
C VAL A 243 1.19 27.24 5.54
N ASP A 244 1.84 28.26 6.11
CA ASP A 244 1.56 28.69 7.48
C ASP A 244 0.13 29.21 7.63
N THR A 245 -0.44 29.84 6.59
CA THR A 245 -1.85 30.26 6.59
C THR A 245 -2.79 29.06 6.70
N ILE A 246 -2.57 28.01 5.90
CA ILE A 246 -3.35 26.76 5.98
C ILE A 246 -3.17 26.09 7.34
N VAL A 247 -1.93 25.92 7.79
CA VAL A 247 -1.61 25.24 9.06
C VAL A 247 -2.24 25.94 10.26
N ASN A 248 -2.18 27.28 10.31
CA ASN A 248 -2.80 28.06 11.38
C ASN A 248 -4.32 27.90 11.39
N PHE A 249 -4.96 27.87 10.20
CA PHE A 249 -6.39 27.63 10.10
C PHE A 249 -6.76 26.23 10.58
N LEU A 250 -6.05 25.20 10.09
CA LEU A 250 -6.24 23.81 10.53
C LEU A 250 -6.06 23.66 12.04
N ARG A 251 -5.07 24.33 12.63
CA ARG A 251 -4.82 24.31 14.07
C ARG A 251 -6.00 24.85 14.85
N LYS A 252 -6.52 26.01 14.45
CA LYS A 252 -7.71 26.59 15.09
C LYS A 252 -8.93 25.70 14.91
N LEU A 253 -9.10 25.14 13.73
CA LEU A 253 -10.18 24.22 13.45
C LEU A 253 -10.13 22.99 14.37
N GLU A 254 -9.02 22.23 14.37
CA GLU A 254 -8.88 20.99 15.14
C GLU A 254 -8.89 21.21 16.65
N LEU A 255 -8.39 22.35 17.14
CA LEU A 255 -8.41 22.70 18.57
C LEU A 255 -9.68 23.44 19.00
N ASN A 256 -10.66 23.60 18.12
CA ASN A 256 -11.91 24.36 18.38
C ASN A 256 -11.67 25.78 18.88
N LEU A 257 -10.63 26.44 18.38
CA LEU A 257 -10.32 27.83 18.69
C LEU A 257 -11.18 28.79 17.84
N PRO A 258 -11.49 29.99 18.34
CA PRO A 258 -12.18 31.01 17.56
C PRO A 258 -11.41 31.39 16.29
N ARG A 259 -12.14 31.52 15.20
CA ARG A 259 -11.66 31.92 13.86
C ARG A 259 -12.39 33.18 13.43
N THR A 260 -11.68 34.16 12.86
CA THR A 260 -12.32 35.37 12.32
C THR A 260 -12.68 35.18 10.84
N ASP A 261 -13.57 36.03 10.33
CA ASP A 261 -13.95 36.00 8.92
C ASP A 261 -12.77 36.31 8.01
N GLU A 262 -11.86 37.20 8.42
CA GLU A 262 -10.60 37.46 7.69
C GLU A 262 -9.71 36.22 7.60
N GLU A 263 -9.64 35.42 8.66
CA GLU A 263 -8.87 34.18 8.67
C GLU A 263 -9.49 33.12 7.76
N CYS A 264 -10.83 32.98 7.77
CA CYS A 264 -11.56 32.13 6.84
C CYS A 264 -11.32 32.57 5.38
N PHE A 265 -11.38 33.87 5.10
CA PHE A 265 -11.12 34.42 3.77
C PHE A 265 -9.69 34.18 3.31
N ALA A 266 -8.72 34.40 4.21
CA ALA A 266 -7.31 34.14 3.94
C ALA A 266 -7.07 32.66 3.61
N TYR A 267 -7.65 31.75 4.40
CA TYR A 267 -7.60 30.31 4.14
C TYR A 267 -8.18 29.97 2.76
N LEU A 268 -9.43 30.38 2.47
CA LEU A 268 -10.08 30.05 1.20
C LEU A 268 -9.31 30.58 -0.01
N ARG A 269 -8.76 31.80 0.09
CA ARG A 269 -7.94 32.40 -0.97
C ARG A 269 -6.65 31.62 -1.20
N VAL A 270 -5.94 31.27 -0.12
CA VAL A 270 -4.68 30.51 -0.20
C VAL A 270 -4.93 29.09 -0.71
N TYR A 271 -5.93 28.41 -0.15
CA TYR A 271 -6.35 27.08 -0.60
C TYR A 271 -6.67 27.09 -2.09
N SER A 272 -7.44 28.09 -2.53
CA SER A 272 -7.73 28.32 -3.95
C SER A 272 -6.44 28.48 -4.77
N ALA A 273 -5.52 29.35 -4.35
CA ALA A 273 -4.28 29.60 -5.08
C ALA A 273 -3.39 28.35 -5.23
N LEU A 274 -3.32 27.51 -4.19
CA LEU A 274 -2.51 26.29 -4.22
C LEU A 274 -3.15 25.13 -5.00
N TYR A 275 -4.48 25.10 -5.11
CA TYR A 275 -5.21 23.92 -5.61
C TYR A 275 -6.05 24.13 -6.88
N LEU A 276 -6.29 25.35 -7.37
CA LEU A 276 -7.09 25.59 -8.58
C LEU A 276 -6.40 25.21 -9.91
N PHE A 277 -5.09 24.99 -9.93
CA PHE A 277 -4.32 24.72 -11.16
C PHE A 277 -3.65 23.33 -11.20
N GLY A 278 -3.95 22.44 -10.25
CA GLY A 278 -3.40 21.09 -10.18
C GLY A 278 -4.43 20.07 -9.69
N SER A 279 -4.27 18.81 -10.08
CA SER A 279 -5.21 17.68 -9.83
C SER A 279 -5.86 17.69 -8.43
N HIS A 280 -7.16 17.40 -8.38
CA HIS A 280 -8.10 17.40 -7.25
C HIS A 280 -7.81 16.45 -6.07
N THR A 281 -6.56 16.21 -5.71
CA THR A 281 -6.23 15.46 -4.49
C THR A 281 -6.08 16.41 -3.31
N ALA A 282 -7.13 17.18 -3.05
CA ALA A 282 -7.32 17.81 -1.76
C ALA A 282 -7.36 16.71 -0.70
N LEU A 283 -6.61 16.87 0.39
CA LEU A 283 -6.75 15.94 1.49
C LEU A 283 -8.16 16.06 2.08
N ILE A 284 -8.67 14.96 2.63
CA ILE A 284 -9.99 14.91 3.25
C ILE A 284 -10.15 15.98 4.34
N TYR A 285 -9.06 16.31 5.04
CA TYR A 285 -9.00 17.37 6.06
C TYR A 285 -9.09 18.78 5.49
N GLU A 286 -8.42 19.03 4.36
CA GLU A 286 -8.48 20.33 3.72
C GLU A 286 -9.88 20.58 3.13
N SER A 287 -10.54 19.51 2.67
CA SER A 287 -11.95 19.55 2.25
C SER A 287 -12.88 19.88 3.42
N TYR A 288 -12.70 19.24 4.58
CA TYR A 288 -13.42 19.60 5.80
C TYR A 288 -13.18 21.06 6.20
N ALA A 289 -11.92 21.49 6.22
CA ALA A 289 -11.54 22.86 6.57
C ALA A 289 -12.11 23.91 5.60
N TRP A 290 -12.14 23.59 4.30
CA TRP A 290 -12.77 24.43 3.28
C TRP A 290 -14.27 24.57 3.48
N LEU A 291 -14.95 23.47 3.81
CA LEU A 291 -16.38 23.50 4.12
C LEU A 291 -16.66 24.32 5.39
N GLU A 292 -15.88 24.15 6.45
CA GLU A 292 -16.00 24.94 7.68
C GLU A 292 -15.75 26.44 7.45
N ALA A 293 -14.71 26.80 6.69
CA ALA A 293 -14.44 28.19 6.36
C ALA A 293 -15.57 28.82 5.53
N SER A 294 -16.08 28.07 4.54
CA SER A 294 -17.18 28.52 3.68
C SER A 294 -18.48 28.68 4.45
N ASP A 295 -18.78 27.76 5.38
CA ASP A 295 -19.97 27.82 6.22
C ASP A 295 -19.98 29.04 7.14
N GLN A 296 -18.83 29.36 7.75
CA GLN A 296 -18.70 30.58 8.57
C GLN A 296 -18.93 31.85 7.74
N LEU A 297 -18.40 31.88 6.52
CA LEU A 297 -18.53 33.01 5.60
C LEU A 297 -19.85 33.02 4.82
N ARG A 298 -20.78 32.09 5.07
CA ARG A 298 -22.04 31.96 4.33
C ARG A 298 -22.82 33.27 4.23
N HIS A 299 -22.77 34.09 5.28
CA HIS A 299 -23.43 35.39 5.33
C HIS A 299 -22.84 36.43 4.36
N ILE A 300 -21.59 36.23 3.90
CA ILE A 300 -20.87 37.10 2.96
C ILE A 300 -20.88 36.52 1.54
N ILE A 301 -20.63 35.22 1.40
CA ILE A 301 -20.45 34.56 0.09
C ILE A 301 -21.75 33.93 -0.46
N GLY A 302 -22.81 33.91 0.33
CA GLY A 302 -24.05 33.20 0.02
C GLY A 302 -23.98 31.71 0.39
N ASP A 303 -25.03 30.95 0.03
CA ASP A 303 -25.06 29.52 0.33
C ASP A 303 -23.96 28.77 -0.45
N PRO A 304 -23.10 27.99 0.23
CA PRO A 304 -22.12 27.17 -0.45
C PRO A 304 -22.82 26.11 -1.32
N PRO A 305 -22.22 25.68 -2.44
CA PRO A 305 -22.83 24.71 -3.35
C PRO A 305 -23.11 23.40 -2.61
N LYS A 306 -24.39 22.98 -2.50
CA LYS A 306 -25.00 21.67 -2.13
C LYS A 306 -24.21 20.64 -1.25
N GLN A 307 -23.19 21.04 -0.51
CA GLN A 307 -22.31 20.16 0.30
C GLN A 307 -22.61 20.26 1.80
N THR A 308 -23.74 20.85 2.18
CA THR A 308 -24.16 20.99 3.59
C THR A 308 -24.21 19.64 4.30
N ASN A 309 -24.70 18.59 3.60
CA ASN A 309 -24.73 17.21 4.11
C ASN A 309 -23.31 16.68 4.41
N HIS A 310 -22.31 17.04 3.59
CA HIS A 310 -20.94 16.58 3.80
C HIS A 310 -20.32 17.20 5.05
N LEU A 311 -20.53 18.50 5.26
CA LEU A 311 -20.02 19.21 6.43
C LEU A 311 -20.61 18.65 7.73
N GLU A 312 -21.91 18.37 7.74
CA GLU A 312 -22.58 17.75 8.90
C GLU A 312 -22.01 16.36 9.20
N LYS A 313 -21.73 15.54 8.18
CA LYS A 313 -21.07 14.24 8.35
C LYS A 313 -19.66 14.35 8.92
N TYR A 314 -18.86 15.31 8.45
CA TYR A 314 -17.53 15.58 9.04
C TYR A 314 -17.63 15.99 10.50
N ARG A 315 -18.53 16.93 10.83
CA ARG A 315 -18.77 17.39 12.20
C ARG A 315 -19.20 16.23 13.11
N ALA A 316 -20.10 15.36 12.63
CA ALA A 316 -20.56 14.19 13.36
C ALA A 316 -19.43 13.18 13.60
N ALA A 317 -18.63 12.86 12.56
CA ALA A 317 -17.49 11.97 12.70
C ALA A 317 -16.46 12.53 13.70
N ARG A 318 -16.15 13.82 13.60
CA ARG A 318 -15.23 14.51 14.51
C ARG A 318 -15.73 14.47 15.96
N ALA A 319 -17.01 14.79 16.20
CA ALA A 319 -17.60 14.74 17.54
C ALA A 319 -17.59 13.32 18.14
N ALA A 320 -17.67 12.30 17.30
CA ALA A 320 -17.58 10.90 17.69
C ALA A 320 -16.14 10.36 17.81
N GLY A 321 -15.11 11.17 17.52
CA GLY A 321 -13.72 10.71 17.48
C GLY A 321 -13.45 9.68 16.37
N LEU A 322 -14.24 9.71 15.30
CA LEU A 322 -14.15 8.78 14.18
C LEU A 322 -13.26 9.31 13.07
N SER A 323 -12.66 8.37 12.35
CA SER A 323 -11.89 8.68 11.16
C SER A 323 -12.76 9.28 10.05
N PHE A 324 -12.30 10.33 9.39
CA PHE A 324 -12.98 10.89 8.22
C PHE A 324 -13.07 9.91 7.05
N TYR A 325 -12.14 8.96 6.96
CA TYR A 325 -12.19 7.89 5.95
C TYR A 325 -13.30 6.86 6.22
N ASN A 326 -13.90 6.88 7.41
CA ASN A 326 -15.00 6.00 7.79
C ASN A 326 -16.37 6.66 7.62
N ILE A 327 -16.43 7.90 7.12
CA ILE A 327 -17.70 8.56 6.84
C ILE A 327 -18.41 7.80 5.72
N LYS A 328 -19.64 7.37 5.97
CA LYS A 328 -20.52 6.82 4.95
C LYS A 328 -21.13 7.96 4.14
N TRP A 329 -20.63 8.14 2.92
CA TRP A 329 -21.05 9.24 2.05
C TRP A 329 -22.47 9.04 1.49
N GLY A 330 -23.03 7.84 1.54
CA GLY A 330 -24.32 7.53 0.89
C GLY A 330 -24.14 7.46 -0.63
N ASP A 331 -25.02 6.73 -1.31
CA ASP A 331 -25.09 6.75 -2.77
C ASP A 331 -25.91 8.00 -3.15
N ASP A 332 -25.25 9.15 -3.24
CA ASP A 332 -25.86 10.40 -3.73
C ASP A 332 -25.92 10.44 -5.27
#